data_AF-A0A849KUX6-F1
#
_entry.id   AF-A0A849KUX6-F1
#
_cell.length_a   1.000
_cell.length_b   1.000
_cell.length_c   1.000
_cell.angle_alpha   90.00
_cell.angle_beta   90.00
_cell.angle_gamma   90.00
#
_symmetry.space_group_name_H-M   'P 1'
#
loop_
_entity.id
_entity.type
_entity.pdbx_description
1 polymer ?
#
loop_
_entity_poly.entity_id
_entity_poly.type
_entity_poly.pdbx_seq_one_letter_code
_entity_poly.pdbx_strand_id
1 'polypeptide(L)'
;MCRTEELSPLQSGRLKVALDRHYRFEGVVKTLRSHIEQLAASGPLELSESDGMIDYSRTRFNRMGSCREQDAYIARLKAKRYFYVNGWVVPKLVYDAIRR
;
A
#
# COMPACT_ATOMS: atom_id res chain seq x y z
N MET A 1 -4.30 -16.17 3.84
CA MET A 1 -3.47 -15.84 5.01
C MET A 1 -2.07 -15.50 4.50
N CYS A 2 -1.47 -14.38 4.92
CA CYS A 2 -0.25 -13.83 4.31
C CYS A 2 0.94 -14.80 4.37
N ARG A 3 1.49 -15.21 3.23
CA ARG A 3 2.65 -16.11 3.16
C ARG A 3 3.93 -15.33 3.48
N THR A 4 4.54 -15.60 4.64
CA THR A 4 5.75 -14.90 5.12
C THR A 4 7.05 -15.66 4.88
N GLU A 5 7.00 -16.85 4.28
CA GLU A 5 8.09 -17.83 4.24
C GLU A 5 9.30 -17.41 3.38
N GLU A 6 9.10 -16.49 2.42
CA GLU A 6 10.15 -16.01 1.51
C GLU A 6 10.68 -14.61 1.86
N LEU A 7 10.20 -13.98 2.93
CA LEU A 7 10.57 -12.61 3.27
C LEU A 7 11.86 -12.58 4.07
N SER A 8 12.78 -11.67 3.73
CA SER A 8 13.94 -11.41 4.57
C SER A 8 13.49 -10.98 5.99
N PRO A 9 14.28 -11.22 7.04
CA PRO A 9 13.91 -10.87 8.42
C PRO A 9 13.48 -9.40 8.59
N LEU A 10 14.09 -8.48 7.83
CA LEU A 10 13.71 -7.07 7.81
C LEU A 10 12.36 -6.82 7.14
N GLN A 11 12.06 -7.53 6.05
CA GLN A 11 10.77 -7.41 5.36
C GLN A 11 9.64 -8.00 6.19
N SER A 12 9.86 -9.14 6.84
CA SER A 12 8.86 -9.76 7.72
C SER A 12 8.59 -8.90 8.96
N GLY A 13 9.63 -8.28 9.55
CA GLY A 13 9.47 -7.31 10.63
C GLY A 13 8.65 -6.08 10.21
N ARG A 14 8.96 -5.50 9.05
CA ARG A 14 8.20 -4.37 8.49
C ARG A 14 6.75 -4.74 8.18
N LEU A 15 6.52 -5.94 7.67
CA LEU A 15 5.17 -6.45 7.41
C LEU A 15 4.36 -6.59 8.70
N LYS A 16 4.94 -7.17 9.76
CA LYS A 16 4.29 -7.29 11.06
C LYS A 16 3.88 -5.92 11.60
N VAL A 17 4.81 -4.95 11.61
CA VAL A 17 4.53 -3.58 12.04
C VAL A 17 3.41 -2.93 11.23
N ALA A 18 3.37 -3.14 9.91
CA ALA A 18 2.31 -2.62 9.06
C ALA A 18 0.95 -3.27 9.37
N LEU A 19 0.92 -4.57 9.62
CA LEU A 19 -0.28 -5.34 9.95
C LEU A 19 -0.85 -5.00 11.33
N ASP A 20 0.02 -4.74 12.31
CA ASP A 20 -0.36 -4.41 13.69
C ASP A 20 -0.73 -2.92 13.86
N ARG A 21 -0.61 -2.12 12.79
CA ARG A 21 -1.01 -0.71 12.82
C ARG A 21 -2.52 -0.59 12.92
N HIS A 22 -2.96 0.28 13.84
CA HIS A 22 -4.36 0.57 14.08
C HIS A 22 -4.83 1.66 13.12
N TYR A 23 -5.99 1.42 12.52
CA TYR A 23 -6.69 2.38 11.68
C TYR A 23 -8.17 2.39 12.05
N ARG A 24 -8.85 3.47 11.68
CA ARG A 24 -10.29 3.58 11.80
C ARG A 24 -10.94 3.09 10.51
N PHE A 25 -11.63 1.96 10.60
CA PHE A 25 -12.39 1.37 9.49
C PHE A 25 -13.87 1.37 9.89
N GLU A 26 -14.71 2.02 9.08
CA GLU A 26 -16.17 2.04 9.31
C GLU A 26 -16.56 2.49 10.73
N GLY A 27 -15.82 3.44 11.28
CA GLY A 27 -16.07 3.96 12.63
C GLY A 27 -15.39 3.19 13.77
N VAL A 28 -14.90 1.97 13.54
CA VAL A 28 -14.24 1.12 14.54
C VAL A 28 -12.71 1.16 14.38
N VAL A 29 -11.99 1.30 15.49
CA VAL A 29 -10.52 1.20 15.50
C VAL A 29 -10.13 -0.27 15.61
N LYS A 30 -9.47 -0.79 14.58
CA LYS A 30 -8.96 -2.17 14.55
C LYS A 30 -7.61 -2.21 13.84
N THR A 31 -6.85 -3.27 14.08
CA THR A 31 -5.59 -3.48 13.35
C THR A 31 -5.88 -3.80 11.89
N LEU A 32 -4.93 -3.46 11.03
CA LEU A 32 -5.01 -3.79 9.61
C LEU A 32 -5.15 -5.31 9.40
N ARG A 33 -4.45 -6.14 10.20
CA ARG A 33 -4.61 -7.60 10.20
C ARG A 33 -6.05 -8.03 10.45
N SER A 34 -6.64 -7.57 11.55
CA SER A 34 -8.01 -7.96 11.93
C SER A 34 -9.03 -7.53 10.89
N HIS A 35 -8.83 -6.36 10.27
CA HIS A 35 -9.69 -5.90 9.19
C HIS A 35 -9.61 -6.80 7.94
N ILE A 36 -8.39 -7.17 7.51
CA ILE A 36 -8.20 -8.08 6.37
C ILE A 36 -8.80 -9.46 6.64
N GLU A 37 -8.67 -9.98 7.86
CA GLU A 37 -9.29 -11.25 8.27
C GLU A 37 -10.82 -11.19 8.21
N GLN A 38 -11.42 -10.09 8.67
CA GLN A 38 -12.87 -9.87 8.53
C GLN A 38 -13.30 -9.77 7.06
N LEU A 39 -12.54 -9.07 6.23
CA LEU A 39 -12.82 -8.98 4.79
C LEU A 39 -12.75 -10.36 4.13
N ALA A 40 -11.72 -11.16 4.45
CA ALA A 40 -11.58 -12.53 3.96
C ALA A 40 -12.68 -13.47 4.46
N ALA A 41 -13.22 -13.24 5.66
CA ALA A 41 -14.36 -13.99 6.18
C ALA A 41 -15.69 -13.59 5.50
N SER A 42 -15.81 -12.33 5.06
CA SER A 42 -17.00 -11.81 4.37
C SER A 42 -17.08 -12.17 2.88
N GLY A 43 -15.95 -12.50 2.25
CA GLY A 43 -15.89 -12.82 0.83
C GLY A 43 -14.46 -12.88 0.27
N PRO A 44 -14.30 -13.09 -1.05
CA PRO A 44 -12.99 -13.06 -1.69
C PRO A 44 -12.34 -11.68 -1.56
N LEU A 45 -11.02 -11.65 -1.41
CA LEU A 45 -10.24 -10.41 -1.38
C LEU A 45 -9.98 -9.94 -2.82
N GLU A 46 -10.65 -8.86 -3.20
CA GLU A 46 -10.40 -8.14 -4.44
C GLU A 46 -9.18 -7.24 -4.28
N LEU A 47 -8.18 -7.51 -5.11
CA LEU A 47 -6.94 -6.76 -5.18
C LEU A 47 -6.99 -5.85 -6.39
N SER A 48 -6.88 -4.53 -6.15
CA SER A 48 -6.78 -3.55 -7.22
C SER A 48 -5.64 -2.57 -6.98
N GLU A 49 -5.09 -2.05 -8.07
CA GLU A 49 -4.00 -1.08 -8.05
C GLU A 49 -4.51 0.22 -8.68
N SER A 50 -4.14 1.38 -8.13
CA SER A 50 -4.42 2.64 -8.83
C SER A 50 -3.61 2.71 -10.12
N ASP A 51 -4.26 3.07 -11.22
CA ASP A 51 -3.61 3.26 -12.52
C ASP A 51 -2.70 4.51 -12.57
N GLY A 52 -2.74 5.33 -11.52
CA GLY A 52 -2.15 6.67 -11.48
C GLY A 52 -0.97 6.89 -10.53
N MET A 53 -0.44 8.12 -10.61
CA MET A 53 0.42 8.71 -9.59
C MET A 53 -0.43 9.15 -8.40
N ILE A 54 0.06 8.97 -7.17
CA ILE A 54 -0.66 9.38 -5.94
C ILE A 54 -1.18 10.82 -6.04
N ASP A 55 -0.25 11.78 -6.15
CA ASP A 55 -0.51 13.21 -5.98
C ASP A 55 0.47 13.98 -6.86
N TYR A 56 0.19 14.02 -8.15
CA TYR A 56 1.02 14.79 -9.08
C TYR A 56 0.77 16.30 -8.87
N SER A 57 1.71 16.97 -8.20
CA SER A 57 1.72 18.44 -8.14
C SER A 57 2.42 19.03 -9.36
N ARG A 58 1.64 19.68 -10.24
CA ARG A 58 2.15 20.43 -11.40
C ARG A 58 3.05 21.59 -10.97
N THR A 59 2.69 22.31 -9.91
CA THR A 59 3.50 23.41 -9.36
C THR A 59 4.86 22.91 -8.88
N ARG A 60 4.89 21.77 -8.19
CA ARG A 60 6.15 21.17 -7.73
C ARG A 60 7.00 20.70 -8.90
N PHE A 61 6.39 20.06 -9.90
CA PHE A 61 7.07 19.62 -11.12
C PHE A 61 7.71 20.79 -11.88
N ASN A 62 6.96 21.86 -12.11
CA ASN A 62 7.42 23.05 -12.85
C ASN A 62 8.49 23.86 -12.09
N ARG A 63 8.60 23.71 -10.77
CA ARG A 63 9.66 24.33 -9.96
C ARG A 63 10.98 23.54 -9.98
N MET A 64 11.00 22.31 -10.50
CA MET A 64 12.23 21.52 -10.62
C MET A 64 13.05 22.04 -11.79
N GLY A 65 14.33 22.29 -11.55
CA GLY A 65 15.22 22.98 -12.49
C GLY A 65 15.81 22.07 -13.57
N SER A 66 15.60 20.75 -13.49
CA SER A 66 16.16 19.80 -14.45
C SER A 66 15.19 18.67 -14.81
N CYS A 67 15.32 18.16 -16.04
CA CYS A 67 14.56 17.00 -16.51
C CYS A 67 14.84 15.75 -15.65
N ARG A 68 16.07 15.59 -15.13
CA ARG A 68 16.44 14.46 -14.26
C ARG A 68 15.66 14.46 -12.94
N GLU A 69 15.46 15.64 -12.33
CA GLU A 69 14.66 15.77 -11.11
C GLU A 69 13.19 15.51 -11.37
N GLN A 70 12.68 15.99 -12.51
CA GLN A 70 11.32 15.74 -12.98
C GLN A 70 11.06 14.23 -13.19
N ASP A 71 11.99 13.53 -13.84
CA ASP A 71 11.92 12.08 -14.04
C ASP A 71 11.99 11.31 -12.72
N ALA A 72 12.88 11.71 -11.81
CA ALA A 72 12.99 11.11 -10.48
C ALA A 72 11.69 11.32 -9.66
N TYR A 73 11.07 12.48 -9.80
CA TYR A 73 9.79 12.78 -9.15
C TYR A 73 8.64 11.95 -9.73
N ILE A 74 8.54 11.84 -11.06
CA ILE A 74 7.59 10.97 -11.77
C ILE A 74 7.79 9.51 -11.33
N ALA A 75 9.04 9.04 -11.30
CA ALA A 75 9.38 7.68 -10.87
C ALA A 75 8.99 7.43 -9.41
N ARG A 76 9.24 8.40 -8.52
CA ARG A 76 8.83 8.31 -7.10
C ARG A 76 7.32 8.28 -6.94
N LEU A 77 6.57 9.04 -7.75
CA LEU A 77 5.11 9.03 -7.72
C LEU A 77 4.55 7.70 -8.25
N LYS A 78 5.11 7.16 -9.33
CA LYS A 78 4.77 5.82 -9.86
C LYS A 78 5.14 4.70 -8.89
N ALA A 79 6.26 4.81 -8.19
CA ALA A 79 6.69 3.82 -7.20
C ALA A 79 5.76 3.76 -5.99
N LYS A 80 5.04 4.84 -5.71
CA LYS A 80 4.15 4.95 -4.57
C LYS A 80 2.66 4.76 -4.94
N ARG A 81 2.32 3.97 -5.96
CA ARG A 81 0.91 3.65 -6.27
C ARG A 81 0.08 3.30 -5.04
N TYR A 82 -1.20 3.64 -5.06
CA TYR A 82 -2.13 3.14 -4.06
C TYR A 82 -2.48 1.69 -4.39
N PHE A 83 -2.38 0.85 -3.38
CA PHE A 83 -2.76 -0.56 -3.45
C PHE A 83 -4.02 -0.72 -2.63
N TYR A 84 -5.00 -1.45 -3.17
CA TYR A 84 -6.30 -1.61 -2.56
C TYR A 84 -6.61 -3.07 -2.28
N VAL A 85 -7.25 -3.32 -1.15
CA VAL A 85 -7.85 -4.61 -0.77
C VAL A 85 -9.31 -4.33 -0.44
N ASN A 86 -10.24 -4.87 -1.24
CA ASN A 86 -11.69 -4.58 -1.13
C ASN A 86 -11.99 -3.08 -1.01
N GLY A 87 -11.32 -2.25 -1.83
CA GLY A 87 -11.49 -0.80 -1.84
C GLY A 87 -10.74 -0.02 -0.75
N TRP A 88 -10.04 -0.70 0.18
CA TRP A 88 -9.25 -0.05 1.23
C TRP A 88 -7.79 0.10 0.85
N VAL A 89 -7.24 1.31 1.02
CA VAL A 89 -5.81 1.58 0.76
C VAL A 89 -4.94 0.83 1.77
N VAL A 90 -4.04 0.00 1.27
CA VAL A 90 -3.06 -0.75 2.06
C VAL A 90 -1.63 -0.46 1.59
N PRO A 91 -0.61 -0.61 2.47
CA PRO A 91 0.78 -0.57 2.05
C PRO A 91 1.09 -1.66 1.02
N LYS A 92 1.95 -1.36 0.03
CA LYS A 92 2.40 -2.33 -0.98
C LYS A 92 2.87 -3.67 -0.41
N LEU A 93 3.64 -3.64 0.68
CA LEU A 93 4.14 -4.85 1.34
C LEU A 93 3.00 -5.78 1.82
N VAL A 94 1.88 -5.20 2.28
CA VAL A 94 0.70 -5.95 2.71
C VAL A 94 -0.04 -6.49 1.49
N TYR A 95 -0.20 -5.67 0.45
CA TYR A 95 -0.79 -6.09 -0.82
C TYR A 95 -0.03 -7.26 -1.47
N ASP A 96 1.30 -7.14 -1.59
CA ASP A 96 2.17 -8.19 -2.13
C ASP A 96 2.10 -9.48 -1.30
N ALA A 97 1.91 -9.37 0.03
CA ALA A 97 1.78 -10.53 0.91
C ALA A 97 0.42 -11.25 0.79
N ILE A 98 -0.63 -10.55 0.34
CA ILE A 98 -1.97 -11.12 0.09
C ILE A 98 -2.08 -11.69 -1.32
N ARG A 99 -1.41 -11.07 -2.31
CA ARG A 99 -1.42 -11.51 -3.71
C ARG A 99 -0.70 -12.85 -3.95
N ARG A 100 0.21 -13.23 -3.05
CA ARG A 100 1.04 -14.46 -3.10
C ARG A 100 0.34 -15.69 -2.56
#